data_AF-A0A1B8ZS63-F1
#
_entry.id   AF-A0A1B8ZS63-F1
#
_cell.length_a   1.000
_cell.length_b   1.000
_cell.length_c   1.000
_cell.angle_alpha   90.00
_cell.angle_beta   90.00
_cell.angle_gamma   90.00
#
_symmetry.space_group_name_H-M   'P 1'
#
loop_
_entity.id
_entity.type
_entity.pdbx_description
1 polymer ?
#
loop_
_entity_poly.entity_id
_entity_poly.type
_entity_poly.pdbx_seq_one_letter_code
_entity_poly.pdbx_strand_id
1 'polypeptide(L)'
;MRKILPLFLVLLAVAIKAQQYPLVIYNFSPATVTKMKFKVTDPTTWPQDCHPIVSGETAGPMLPGTTVTYDLLNTSATKTPAINQWDAMSHYIGIPDAIYNVNAGASLPSALTSIINWQSIIIEFANGESIDLGRGCVQPGTPTYNSGPTPSGRTASTNTLVSPAQQIITIF
;
A
#
# COMPACT_ATOMS: atom_id res chain seq x y z
N MET A 1 -0.42 -4.69 -42.94
CA MET A 1 0.16 -3.98 -41.77
C MET A 1 -0.90 -3.30 -40.86
N ARG A 2 -2.14 -3.81 -40.75
CA ARG A 2 -3.22 -3.17 -39.94
C ARG A 2 -3.47 -3.78 -38.54
N LYS A 3 -2.75 -4.84 -38.14
CA LYS A 3 -2.99 -5.56 -36.87
C LYS A 3 -1.91 -5.33 -35.79
N ILE A 4 -0.85 -4.58 -36.10
CA ILE A 4 0.25 -4.31 -35.16
C ILE A 4 -0.12 -3.18 -34.19
N LEU A 5 -0.89 -2.18 -34.64
CA LEU A 5 -1.31 -1.04 -33.84
C LEU A 5 -2.21 -1.40 -32.63
N PRO A 6 -3.23 -2.26 -32.73
CA PRO A 6 -4.00 -2.69 -31.56
C PRO A 6 -3.18 -3.57 -30.62
N LEU A 7 -2.23 -4.38 -31.12
CA LEU A 7 -1.34 -5.18 -30.29
C LEU A 7 -0.37 -4.29 -29.49
N PHE A 8 0.15 -3.23 -30.12
CA PHE A 8 0.95 -2.21 -29.44
C PHE A 8 0.14 -1.42 -28.42
N LEU A 9 -1.11 -1.06 -28.71
CA LEU A 9 -2.00 -0.39 -27.74
C LEU A 9 -2.40 -1.30 -26.58
N VAL A 10 -2.60 -2.60 -26.81
CA VAL A 10 -2.82 -3.60 -25.74
C VAL A 10 -1.54 -3.77 -24.92
N LEU A 11 -0.36 -3.85 -25.55
CA LEU A 11 0.93 -3.92 -24.84
C LEU A 11 1.24 -2.62 -24.06
N LEU A 12 0.86 -1.45 -24.58
CA LEU A 12 0.96 -0.17 -23.88
C LEU A 12 -0.03 -0.10 -22.71
N ALA A 13 -1.26 -0.61 -22.87
CA ALA A 13 -2.25 -0.73 -21.80
C ALA A 13 -1.81 -1.74 -20.72
N VAL A 14 -1.05 -2.77 -21.09
CA VAL A 14 -0.43 -3.73 -20.15
C VAL A 14 0.72 -3.09 -19.38
N ALA A 15 1.48 -2.17 -19.99
CA ALA A 15 2.51 -1.39 -19.28
C ALA A 15 1.94 -0.35 -18.29
N ILE A 16 0.65 0.01 -18.41
CA ILE A 16 -0.01 1.00 -17.53
C ILE A 16 -0.59 0.34 -16.24
N LYS A 17 -0.55 -0.99 -16.12
CA LYS A 17 -1.09 -1.74 -14.97
C LYS A 17 0.01 -2.27 -14.03
N ALA A 18 1.06 -1.49 -13.77
CA ALA A 18 2.19 -1.94 -12.95
C ALA A 18 2.04 -1.65 -11.43
N GLN A 19 0.83 -1.39 -10.92
CA GLN A 19 0.57 -1.60 -9.49
C GLN A 19 -0.08 -2.98 -9.34
N GLN A 20 0.69 -3.95 -8.85
CA GLN A 20 0.27 -5.35 -8.82
C GLN A 20 -1.05 -5.55 -8.06
N TYR A 21 -1.32 -4.73 -7.03
CA TYR A 21 -2.56 -4.81 -6.24
C TYR A 21 -2.95 -3.41 -5.68
N PRO A 22 -4.08 -2.80 -6.10
CA PRO A 22 -4.69 -1.72 -5.34
C PRO A 22 -4.91 -2.17 -3.89
N LEU A 23 -4.69 -1.26 -2.95
CA LEU A 23 -4.98 -1.51 -1.53
C LEU A 23 -6.36 -0.99 -1.20
N VAL A 24 -7.24 -1.88 -0.76
CA VAL A 24 -8.57 -1.55 -0.24
C VAL A 24 -8.56 -1.76 1.26
N ILE A 25 -9.07 -0.79 2.02
CA ILE A 25 -9.14 -0.86 3.47
C ILE A 25 -10.58 -0.64 3.89
N TYR A 26 -11.11 -1.55 4.70
CA TYR A 26 -12.43 -1.46 5.33
C TYR A 26 -12.26 -1.29 6.84
N ASN A 27 -12.87 -0.24 7.40
CA ASN A 27 -12.97 -0.09 8.85
C ASN A 27 -14.36 -0.51 9.32
N PHE A 28 -14.56 -1.80 9.60
CA PHE A 28 -15.81 -2.30 10.21
C PHE A 28 -15.82 -2.16 11.73
N SER A 29 -14.69 -1.78 12.33
CA SER A 29 -14.62 -1.55 13.76
C SER A 29 -15.47 -0.33 14.18
N PRO A 30 -15.99 -0.30 15.42
CA PRO A 30 -16.66 0.87 15.96
C PRO A 30 -15.68 2.00 16.30
N ALA A 31 -14.37 1.82 16.07
CA ALA A 31 -13.32 2.75 16.46
C ALA A 31 -12.78 3.54 15.27
N THR A 32 -12.42 4.79 15.55
CA THR A 32 -11.66 5.60 14.58
C THR A 32 -10.22 5.12 14.55
N VAL A 33 -9.74 4.82 13.35
CA VAL A 33 -8.31 4.65 13.08
C VAL A 33 -7.71 6.05 12.93
N THR A 34 -6.83 6.44 13.84
CA THR A 34 -6.24 7.78 13.85
C THR A 34 -5.17 7.95 12.79
N LYS A 35 -4.42 6.87 12.52
CA LYS A 35 -3.32 6.88 11.57
C LYS A 35 -3.08 5.48 11.02
N MET A 36 -2.73 5.40 9.75
CA MET A 36 -2.15 4.19 9.15
C MET A 36 -0.78 4.54 8.59
N LYS A 37 0.21 3.69 8.87
CA LYS A 37 1.57 3.78 8.35
C LYS A 37 1.81 2.63 7.38
N PHE A 38 2.27 2.95 6.19
CA PHE A 38 2.46 2.00 5.10
C PHE A 38 3.93 1.85 4.78
N LYS A 39 4.34 0.61 4.50
CA LYS A 39 5.62 0.28 3.89
C LYS A 39 5.38 -0.52 2.62
N VAL A 40 6.09 -0.16 1.57
CA VAL A 40 6.05 -0.80 0.25
C VAL A 40 7.40 -1.43 -0.03
N THR A 41 7.39 -2.66 -0.56
CA THR A 41 8.59 -3.40 -0.96
C THR A 41 8.61 -3.66 -2.47
N ASP A 42 9.81 -3.98 -2.95
CA ASP A 42 10.03 -4.53 -4.28
C ASP A 42 10.35 -6.04 -4.22
N PRO A 43 9.40 -6.92 -4.52
CA PRO A 43 9.64 -8.36 -4.52
C PRO A 43 10.55 -8.82 -5.68
N THR A 44 10.77 -7.99 -6.71
CA THR A 44 11.61 -8.32 -7.87
C THR A 44 13.09 -8.07 -7.59
N THR A 45 13.42 -7.03 -6.83
CA THR A 45 14.79 -6.76 -6.37
C THR A 45 15.11 -7.51 -5.08
N TRP A 46 14.13 -7.65 -4.18
CA TRP A 46 14.32 -8.30 -2.88
C TRP A 46 13.39 -9.50 -2.72
N PRO A 47 13.91 -10.73 -2.68
CA PRO A 47 13.10 -11.93 -2.48
C PRO A 47 12.57 -12.06 -1.05
N GLN A 48 12.86 -11.09 -0.18
CA GLN A 48 12.33 -10.99 1.18
C GLN A 48 11.77 -9.59 1.40
N ASP A 49 10.58 -9.55 2.00
CA ASP A 49 9.83 -8.36 2.31
C ASP A 49 10.38 -7.63 3.54
N CYS A 50 11.68 -7.34 3.58
CA CYS A 50 12.36 -6.68 4.71
C CYS A 50 13.00 -5.33 4.37
N HIS A 51 13.03 -4.96 3.10
CA HIS A 51 13.63 -3.71 2.62
C HIS A 51 12.53 -2.79 2.09
N PRO A 52 11.95 -1.91 2.93
CA PRO A 52 10.98 -0.94 2.44
C PRO A 52 11.67 -0.01 1.44
N ILE A 53 11.08 0.15 0.26
CA ILE A 53 11.55 1.09 -0.77
C ILE A 53 10.82 2.43 -0.69
N VAL A 54 9.61 2.42 -0.13
CA VAL A 54 8.80 3.61 0.12
C VAL A 54 8.01 3.44 1.41
N SER A 55 7.91 4.50 2.20
CA SER A 55 7.03 4.56 3.37
C SER A 55 6.16 5.83 3.36
N GLY A 56 4.97 5.74 3.94
CA GLY A 56 4.03 6.86 3.99
C GLY A 56 3.03 6.71 5.11
N GLU A 57 2.36 7.78 5.46
CA GLU A 57 1.32 7.76 6.51
C GLU A 57 0.10 8.58 6.11
N THR A 58 -1.06 8.20 6.65
CA THR A 58 -2.29 8.96 6.43
C THR A 58 -2.23 10.33 7.11
N ALA A 59 -2.66 11.37 6.40
CA ALA A 59 -2.77 12.74 6.89
C ALA A 59 -4.09 13.01 7.65
N GLY A 60 -4.75 11.96 8.14
CA GLY A 60 -6.02 12.08 8.84
C GLY A 60 -6.59 10.71 9.25
N PRO A 61 -7.68 10.74 10.02
CA PRO A 61 -8.32 9.53 10.52
C PRO A 61 -9.17 8.84 9.45
N MET A 62 -9.36 7.54 9.62
CA MET A 62 -10.38 6.76 8.94
C MET A 62 -11.51 6.44 9.92
N LEU A 63 -12.72 6.91 9.59
CA LEU A 63 -13.88 6.78 10.46
C LEU A 63 -14.46 5.35 10.46
N PRO A 64 -15.20 4.95 11.50
CA PRO A 64 -15.98 3.71 11.51
C PRO A 64 -16.90 3.59 10.30
N GLY A 65 -17.04 2.39 9.75
CA GLY A 65 -17.92 2.07 8.63
C GLY A 65 -17.45 2.59 7.26
N THR A 66 -16.23 3.13 7.15
CA THR A 66 -15.72 3.69 5.89
C THR A 66 -14.85 2.71 5.10
N THR A 67 -14.61 3.04 3.83
CA THR A 67 -13.73 2.31 2.94
C THR A 67 -12.84 3.29 2.19
N VAL A 68 -11.57 2.94 2.01
CA VAL A 68 -10.63 3.70 1.18
C VAL A 68 -9.88 2.77 0.24
N THR A 69 -9.65 3.24 -0.98
CA THR A 69 -8.88 2.51 -2.01
C THR A 69 -7.70 3.35 -2.50
N TYR A 70 -6.49 2.82 -2.35
CA TYR A 70 -5.25 3.39 -2.88
C TYR A 70 -4.79 2.60 -4.11
N ASP A 71 -5.10 3.16 -5.28
CA ASP A 71 -4.80 2.55 -6.57
C ASP A 71 -3.38 2.84 -7.08
N LEU A 72 -2.81 4.00 -6.71
CA LEU A 72 -1.50 4.52 -7.11
C LEU A 72 -0.90 5.39 -5.99
N LEU A 73 0.43 5.28 -5.74
CA LEU A 73 1.12 6.16 -4.78
C LEU A 73 0.98 7.63 -5.16
N ASN A 74 1.15 7.95 -6.45
CA ASN A 74 1.02 9.33 -6.97
C ASN A 74 -0.37 9.95 -6.79
N THR A 75 -1.43 9.12 -6.70
CA THR A 75 -2.80 9.63 -6.53
C THR A 75 -3.33 9.44 -5.11
N SER A 76 -2.51 8.92 -4.19
CA SER A 76 -2.90 8.64 -2.81
C SER A 76 -3.29 9.90 -2.02
N ALA A 77 -2.83 11.09 -2.43
CA ALA A 77 -3.25 12.37 -1.86
C ALA A 77 -4.72 12.73 -2.18
N THR A 78 -5.33 12.10 -3.19
CA THR A 78 -6.72 12.37 -3.60
C THR A 78 -7.76 11.52 -2.86
N LYS A 79 -7.29 10.64 -1.97
CA LYS A 79 -8.12 9.70 -1.21
C LYS A 79 -8.42 10.26 0.19
N THR A 80 -9.40 9.66 0.87
CA THR A 80 -9.76 10.03 2.25
C THR A 80 -9.73 8.79 3.15
N PRO A 81 -8.84 8.73 4.16
CA PRO A 81 -7.78 9.71 4.42
C PRO A 81 -6.75 9.75 3.29
N ALA A 82 -6.05 10.89 3.14
CA ALA A 82 -5.03 11.07 2.12
C ALA A 82 -3.66 10.56 2.61
N ILE A 83 -2.80 10.11 1.70
CA ILE A 83 -1.36 9.97 1.97
C ILE A 83 -0.65 11.08 1.18
N ASN A 84 -0.19 12.11 1.90
CA ASN A 84 0.30 13.33 1.27
C ASN A 84 1.78 13.26 0.88
N GLN A 85 2.52 12.35 1.52
CA GLN A 85 3.96 12.27 1.39
C GLN A 85 4.42 10.82 1.39
N TRP A 86 5.42 10.55 0.57
CA TRP A 86 6.13 9.28 0.51
C TRP A 86 7.61 9.53 0.72
N ASP A 87 8.20 8.84 1.69
CA ASP A 87 9.63 8.79 1.93
C ASP A 87 10.21 7.58 1.20
N ALA A 88 10.99 7.84 0.14
CA ALA A 88 11.61 6.81 -0.68
C ALA A 88 12.99 6.47 -0.11
N MET A 89 13.13 5.22 0.32
CA MET A 89 14.36 4.60 0.82
C MET A 89 14.93 3.70 -0.27
N SER A 90 15.06 4.26 -1.47
CA SER A 90 15.10 3.55 -2.73
C SER A 90 16.50 3.36 -3.33
N HIS A 91 17.55 3.71 -2.58
CA HIS A 91 18.93 3.37 -2.96
C HIS A 91 19.11 1.86 -3.19
N TYR A 92 18.30 1.03 -2.53
CA TYR A 92 18.24 -0.42 -2.72
C TYR A 92 17.76 -0.87 -4.11
N ILE A 93 17.12 0.00 -4.89
CA ILE A 93 16.72 -0.25 -6.28
C ILE A 93 17.44 0.69 -7.27
N GLY A 94 18.54 1.30 -6.84
CA GLY A 94 19.42 2.10 -7.71
C GLY A 94 18.93 3.51 -8.00
N ILE A 95 18.01 4.07 -7.22
CA ILE A 95 17.59 5.48 -7.33
C ILE A 95 17.86 6.24 -6.02
N PRO A 96 18.12 7.56 -6.05
CA PRO A 96 18.38 8.32 -4.84
C PRO A 96 17.19 8.30 -3.86
N ASP A 97 17.52 8.25 -2.57
CA ASP A 97 16.52 8.46 -1.51
C ASP A 97 15.97 9.89 -1.59
N ALA A 98 14.66 10.03 -1.42
CA ALA A 98 13.99 11.31 -1.56
C ALA A 98 12.61 11.31 -0.91
N ILE A 99 12.20 12.49 -0.46
CA ILE A 99 10.84 12.72 0.05
C ILE A 99 10.00 13.33 -1.08
N TYR A 100 8.89 12.67 -1.39
CA TYR A 100 7.93 13.11 -2.41
C TYR A 100 6.65 13.59 -1.76
N ASN A 101 6.43 14.91 -1.73
CA ASN A 101 5.17 15.50 -1.31
C ASN A 101 4.17 15.49 -2.48
N VAL A 102 3.42 14.40 -2.60
CA VAL A 102 2.43 14.20 -3.67
C VAL A 102 1.25 15.18 -3.57
N ASN A 103 0.93 15.67 -2.37
CA ASN A 103 -0.07 16.73 -2.19
C ASN A 103 0.39 18.08 -2.76
N ALA A 104 1.71 18.34 -2.76
CA ALA A 104 2.30 19.51 -3.42
C ALA A 104 2.55 19.31 -4.93
N GLY A 105 2.08 18.20 -5.51
CA GLY A 105 2.23 17.89 -6.94
C GLY A 105 3.55 17.19 -7.31
N ALA A 106 4.37 16.79 -6.34
CA ALA A 106 5.54 15.95 -6.62
C ALA A 106 5.08 14.59 -7.17
N SER A 107 5.75 14.10 -8.20
CA SER A 107 5.50 12.76 -8.75
C SER A 107 6.64 11.82 -8.38
N LEU A 108 6.30 10.65 -7.86
CA LEU A 108 7.25 9.58 -7.64
C LEU A 108 7.72 9.02 -9.00
N PRO A 109 9.03 8.69 -9.14
CA PRO A 109 9.57 8.01 -10.32
C PRO A 109 8.82 6.73 -10.66
N SER A 110 8.80 6.39 -11.94
CA SER A 110 8.12 5.17 -12.42
C SER A 110 8.60 3.92 -11.70
N ALA A 111 9.91 3.81 -11.44
CA ALA A 111 10.53 2.70 -10.70
C ALA A 111 9.94 2.47 -9.29
N LEU A 112 9.40 3.50 -8.64
CA LEU A 112 8.70 3.36 -7.36
C LEU A 112 7.22 2.99 -7.53
N THR A 113 6.59 3.52 -8.58
CA THR A 113 5.14 3.33 -8.82
C THR A 113 4.80 2.04 -9.57
N SER A 114 5.77 1.44 -10.26
CA SER A 114 5.60 0.20 -11.03
C SER A 114 5.81 -1.07 -10.21
N ILE A 115 6.01 -0.92 -8.90
CA ILE A 115 6.44 -1.98 -8.00
C ILE A 115 5.75 -1.76 -6.67
N ILE A 116 4.61 -2.41 -6.42
CA ILE A 116 3.94 -2.19 -5.13
C ILE A 116 3.35 -3.48 -4.61
N ASN A 117 4.13 -4.08 -3.72
CA ASN A 117 3.67 -5.08 -2.78
C ASN A 117 3.58 -4.39 -1.40
N TRP A 118 2.39 -4.26 -0.81
CA TRP A 118 2.26 -3.63 0.51
C TRP A 118 2.77 -4.59 1.58
N GLN A 119 3.89 -4.21 2.20
CA GLN A 119 4.69 -5.05 3.09
C GLN A 119 4.15 -5.06 4.52
N SER A 120 3.95 -3.86 5.07
CA SER A 120 3.52 -3.66 6.45
C SER A 120 2.62 -2.45 6.52
N ILE A 121 1.55 -2.63 7.29
CA ILE A 121 0.55 -1.61 7.53
C ILE A 121 0.31 -1.59 9.04
N ILE A 122 0.77 -0.52 9.68
CA ILE A 122 0.54 -0.29 11.11
C ILE A 122 -0.69 0.58 11.24
N ILE A 123 -1.69 0.07 11.96
CA ILE A 123 -2.96 0.74 12.23
C ILE A 123 -2.92 1.24 13.66
N GLU A 124 -3.13 2.54 13.87
CA GLU A 124 -3.17 3.17 15.19
C GLU A 124 -4.59 3.64 15.48
N PHE A 125 -5.08 3.34 16.68
CA PHE A 125 -6.39 3.74 17.16
C PHE A 125 -6.29 4.91 18.14
N ALA A 126 -7.40 5.64 18.33
CA ALA A 126 -7.45 6.81 19.21
C ALA A 126 -7.10 6.53 20.68
N ASN A 127 -7.22 5.28 21.14
CA ASN A 127 -6.85 4.87 22.49
C ASN A 127 -5.37 4.46 22.63
N GLY A 128 -4.54 4.69 21.60
CA GLY A 128 -3.11 4.38 21.60
C GLY A 128 -2.78 2.92 21.30
N GLU A 129 -3.79 2.07 21.10
CA GLU A 129 -3.57 0.70 20.64
C GLU A 129 -3.15 0.68 19.17
N SER A 130 -2.34 -0.33 18.82
CA SER A 130 -1.88 -0.52 17.46
C SER A 130 -1.98 -1.96 17.02
N ILE A 131 -2.21 -2.15 15.74
CA ILE A 131 -2.16 -3.43 15.03
C ILE A 131 -1.09 -3.31 13.95
N ASP A 132 -0.10 -4.21 13.93
CA ASP A 132 0.87 -4.31 12.84
C ASP A 132 0.48 -5.47 11.92
N LEU A 133 0.05 -5.14 10.71
CA LEU A 133 -0.25 -6.08 9.62
C LEU A 133 0.97 -6.32 8.73
N GLY A 134 2.16 -6.41 9.31
CA GLY A 134 3.40 -6.73 8.63
C GLY A 134 3.56 -8.22 8.33
N ARG A 135 4.20 -8.53 7.20
CA ARG A 135 4.65 -9.89 6.90
C ARG A 135 5.93 -10.31 7.64
N GLY A 136 6.64 -9.36 8.24
CA GLY A 136 8.03 -9.58 8.68
C GLY A 136 8.98 -9.85 7.50
N CYS A 137 10.18 -10.35 7.78
CA CYS A 137 11.21 -10.66 6.77
C CYS A 137 10.96 -12.03 6.11
N VAL A 138 9.82 -12.20 5.43
CA VAL A 138 9.45 -13.46 4.76
C VAL A 138 9.40 -13.30 3.24
N GLN A 139 9.38 -14.41 2.52
CA GLN A 139 9.30 -14.41 1.07
C GLN A 139 7.95 -13.82 0.59
N PRO A 140 7.95 -12.93 -0.42
CA PRO A 140 6.74 -12.45 -1.07
C PRO A 140 5.82 -13.62 -1.46
N GLY A 141 4.55 -13.56 -1.03
CA GLY A 141 3.56 -14.61 -1.30
C GLY A 141 3.33 -15.62 -0.18
N THR A 142 3.97 -15.48 0.99
CA THR A 142 3.60 -16.21 2.21
C THR A 142 2.91 -15.28 3.22
N PRO A 143 1.58 -15.08 3.09
CA PRO A 143 0.85 -14.09 3.87
C PRO A 143 0.55 -14.58 5.29
N THR A 144 1.49 -14.44 6.23
CA THR A 144 1.14 -14.52 7.66
C THR A 144 0.83 -13.11 8.19
N TYR A 145 -0.33 -12.57 7.79
CA TYR A 145 -0.81 -11.28 8.27
C TYR A 145 -1.81 -11.47 9.41
N ASN A 146 -1.32 -11.87 10.58
CA ASN A 146 -2.16 -11.94 11.77
C ASN A 146 -1.49 -11.12 12.88
N SER A 147 -1.98 -9.91 13.11
CA SER A 147 -1.81 -9.28 14.42
C SER A 147 -2.79 -9.94 15.37
N GLY A 148 -2.34 -10.28 16.58
CA GLY A 148 -3.25 -10.65 17.66
C GLY A 148 -4.25 -9.52 17.98
N PRO A 149 -5.34 -9.81 18.70
CA PRO A 149 -6.28 -8.78 19.11
C PRO A 149 -5.58 -7.73 19.98
N THR A 150 -5.99 -6.47 19.83
CA THR A 150 -5.65 -5.40 20.79
C THR A 150 -6.22 -5.70 22.18
N PRO A 151 -5.74 -5.05 23.26
CA PRO A 151 -6.33 -5.21 24.59
C PRO A 151 -7.84 -4.95 24.66
N SER A 152 -8.35 -4.05 23.81
CA SER A 152 -9.80 -3.79 23.66
C SER A 152 -10.54 -4.79 22.75
N GLY A 153 -9.86 -5.79 22.20
CA GLY A 153 -10.45 -6.88 21.42
C GLY A 153 -10.54 -6.62 19.91
N ARG A 154 -10.03 -5.49 19.40
CA ARG A 154 -10.02 -5.18 17.96
C ARG A 154 -9.05 -6.07 17.21
N THR A 155 -9.41 -6.43 15.99
CA THR A 155 -8.59 -7.25 15.10
C THR A 155 -8.49 -6.61 13.73
N ALA A 156 -7.45 -6.96 12.97
CA ALA A 156 -7.42 -6.68 11.56
C ALA A 156 -6.73 -7.83 10.83
N SER A 157 -7.07 -7.98 9.56
CA SER A 157 -6.52 -9.02 8.71
C SER A 157 -6.28 -8.49 7.31
N THR A 158 -5.31 -9.09 6.64
CA THR A 158 -4.99 -8.80 5.25
C THR A 158 -5.33 -10.00 4.39
N ASN A 159 -6.09 -9.75 3.33
CA ASN A 159 -6.46 -10.74 2.31
C ASN A 159 -5.91 -10.30 0.96
N THR A 160 -5.59 -11.26 0.09
CA THR A 160 -5.18 -10.98 -1.29
C THR A 160 -6.15 -11.68 -2.23
N LEU A 161 -6.80 -10.91 -3.09
CA LEU A 161 -7.64 -11.43 -4.16
C LEU A 161 -6.78 -11.61 -5.42
N VAL A 162 -6.93 -12.76 -6.08
CA VAL A 162 -6.23 -13.07 -7.33
C VAL A 162 -6.96 -12.46 -8.53
N SER A 163 -8.29 -12.31 -8.47
CA SER A 163 -9.11 -11.72 -9.53
C SER A 163 -10.35 -11.02 -8.95
N PRO A 164 -10.45 -9.67 -9.04
CA PRO A 164 -9.39 -8.76 -9.48
C PRO A 164 -8.18 -8.84 -8.52
N ALA A 165 -6.98 -8.60 -9.04
CA ALA A 165 -5.76 -8.53 -8.25
C ALA A 165 -5.88 -7.34 -7.26
N GLN A 166 -6.22 -7.60 -5.99
CA GLN A 166 -6.28 -6.58 -4.92
C GLN A 166 -5.75 -7.09 -3.57
N GLN A 167 -5.22 -6.18 -2.76
CA GLN A 167 -4.93 -6.43 -1.35
C GLN A 167 -6.01 -5.74 -0.52
N ILE A 168 -6.60 -6.46 0.42
CA ILE A 168 -7.72 -6.01 1.23
C ILE A 168 -7.33 -6.06 2.69
N ILE A 169 -7.45 -4.95 3.40
CA ILE A 169 -7.45 -4.92 4.85
C ILE A 169 -8.88 -4.82 5.36
N THR A 170 -9.22 -5.67 6.32
CA THR A 170 -10.46 -5.56 7.10
C THR A 170 -10.14 -5.37 8.56
N ILE A 171 -10.68 -4.32 9.16
CA ILE A 171 -10.51 -3.96 10.58
C ILE A 171 -11.85 -4.19 11.29
N PHE A 172 -11.85 -4.90 12.42
CA PHE A 172 -13.03 -5.23 13.24
C PHE A 172 -12.86 -4.76 14.68
#